data_AF-A0A7V9GUH0-F1
#
_entry.id   AF-A0A7V9GUH0-F1
#
_cell.length_a   1.000
_cell.length_b   1.000
_cell.length_c   1.000
_cell.angle_alpha   90.00
_cell.angle_beta   90.00
_cell.angle_gamma   90.00
#
_symmetry.space_group_name_H-M   'P 1'
#
loop_
_entity.id
_entity.type
_entity.pdbx_description
1 polymer ?
#
loop_
_entity_poly.entity_id
_entity_poly.type
_entity_poly.pdbx_seq_one_letter_code
_entity_poly.pdbx_strand_id
1 'polypeptide(L)'
;MVVSAANNDDGPTAKAAGNKKGDPLQIQVRNRSRGESGLVTVSTGYSMRLSNKQVGDGGGAIYGCRSAPNTESCVNADNLNTGLGFFFRTRKGNTAGRIEAAGGVNAKPFTTNATGVATGLNADQVDGQGAAELAQSTRAGGNCPTGTANTGVGSCVESTPRPAAAFAGAAQVCGAANRRLPLVSELIAARAAGVALADSELTESVYQNGAAFEVTAINSAGNPAAVPIGTAAPFRCVSD
;
A
#
# COMPACT_ATOMS: atom_id res chain seq x y z
N MET A 1 -63.59 -18.19 45.07
CA MET A 1 -62.12 -18.27 45.05
C MET A 1 -61.68 -18.86 43.71
N VAL A 2 -61.44 -18.01 42.72
CA VAL A 2 -60.42 -18.20 41.69
C VAL A 2 -59.87 -16.79 41.42
N VAL A 3 -58.56 -16.74 41.41
CA VAL A 3 -57.69 -15.56 41.55
C VAL A 3 -57.61 -14.81 40.23
N SER A 4 -57.57 -13.48 40.32
CA SER A 4 -57.25 -12.59 39.20
C SER A 4 -55.81 -12.82 38.74
N ALA A 5 -55.58 -12.88 37.43
CA ALA A 5 -54.27 -12.57 36.86
C ALA A 5 -54.43 -11.25 36.08
N ALA A 6 -53.97 -10.16 36.70
CA ALA A 6 -53.74 -8.90 36.03
C ALA A 6 -52.53 -9.05 35.09
N ASN A 7 -52.75 -8.96 33.78
CA ASN A 7 -51.68 -8.67 32.84
C ASN A 7 -51.46 -7.16 32.86
N ASN A 8 -50.57 -6.72 33.75
CA ASN A 8 -49.99 -5.38 33.70
C ASN A 8 -48.87 -5.39 32.64
N ASP A 9 -49.19 -5.04 31.39
CA ASP A 9 -48.19 -4.67 30.37
C ASP A 9 -48.82 -3.86 29.20
N ASP A 10 -49.83 -3.03 29.48
CA ASP A 10 -50.36 -2.06 28.51
C ASP A 10 -49.50 -0.80 28.48
N GLY A 11 -48.23 -0.93 28.07
CA GLY A 11 -47.57 0.18 27.39
C GLY A 11 -48.36 0.53 26.13
N PRO A 12 -48.45 1.79 25.69
CA PRO A 12 -49.17 2.15 24.47
C PRO A 12 -48.54 1.42 23.29
N THR A 13 -49.15 0.31 22.87
CA THR A 13 -48.79 -0.38 21.64
C THR A 13 -49.32 0.47 20.49
N ALA A 14 -48.49 1.37 19.98
CA ALA A 14 -48.71 1.99 18.69
C ALA A 14 -48.61 0.91 17.61
N LYS A 15 -49.72 0.21 17.37
CA LYS A 15 -49.88 -0.58 16.15
C LYS A 15 -50.01 0.43 15.02
N ALA A 16 -48.96 0.61 14.23
CA ALA A 16 -49.08 1.35 12.98
C ALA A 16 -50.22 0.71 12.19
N ALA A 17 -51.29 1.47 11.96
CA ALA A 17 -52.37 1.07 11.06
C ALA A 17 -51.71 0.64 9.74
N GLY A 18 -52.05 -0.56 9.25
CA GLY A 18 -51.37 -1.14 8.08
C GLY A 18 -51.41 -0.18 6.91
N ASN A 19 -50.28 0.43 6.58
CA ASN A 19 -50.13 1.21 5.37
C ASN A 19 -50.33 0.27 4.18
N LYS A 20 -51.15 0.66 3.21
CA LYS A 20 -51.29 -0.13 1.97
C LYS A 20 -49.96 -0.07 1.22
N LYS A 21 -49.76 -1.01 0.30
CA LYS A 21 -48.61 -0.98 -0.62
C LYS A 21 -48.59 0.37 -1.35
N GLY A 22 -47.52 1.12 -1.17
CA GLY A 22 -47.34 2.45 -1.77
C GLY A 22 -47.69 3.62 -0.86
N ASP A 23 -48.38 3.39 0.26
CA ASP A 23 -48.67 4.45 1.22
C ASP A 23 -47.38 4.82 1.98
N PRO A 24 -47.02 6.11 2.07
CA PRO A 24 -45.83 6.53 2.78
C PRO A 24 -46.00 6.29 4.28
N LEU A 25 -45.05 5.58 4.89
CA LEU A 25 -44.93 5.53 6.34
C LEU A 25 -44.21 6.80 6.82
N GLN A 26 -44.93 7.66 7.53
CA GLN A 26 -44.37 8.84 8.17
C GLN A 26 -44.03 8.52 9.62
N ILE A 27 -42.74 8.34 9.92
CA ILE A 27 -42.26 8.19 11.30
C ILE A 27 -41.68 9.54 11.73
N GLN A 28 -42.39 10.19 12.65
CA GLN A 28 -42.06 11.41 13.43
C GLN A 28 -42.46 12.81 12.97
N VAL A 29 -42.91 13.56 13.99
CA VAL A 29 -42.87 15.02 14.17
C VAL A 29 -41.67 15.31 15.10
N ARG A 30 -40.90 16.38 14.82
CA ARG A 30 -39.63 16.75 15.52
C ARG A 30 -39.77 16.70 17.04
N ASN A 31 -38.86 16.02 17.74
CA ASN A 31 -39.02 15.80 19.20
C ASN A 31 -37.73 15.93 20.03
N ARG A 32 -36.64 16.48 19.49
CA ARG A 32 -35.43 16.82 20.26
C ARG A 32 -35.15 18.31 20.27
N SER A 33 -34.62 18.79 21.39
CA SER A 33 -34.31 20.19 21.71
C SER A 33 -33.30 20.87 20.76
N ARG A 34 -32.75 20.16 19.78
CA ARG A 34 -31.82 20.67 18.76
C ARG A 34 -32.33 20.53 17.32
N GLY A 35 -33.62 20.30 17.11
CA GLY A 35 -34.20 20.17 15.77
C GLY A 35 -33.99 18.80 15.11
N GLU A 36 -33.48 17.83 15.86
CA GLU A 36 -33.33 16.44 15.41
C GLU A 36 -34.68 15.69 15.50
N SER A 37 -35.01 14.93 14.46
CA SER A 37 -36.00 13.86 14.52
C SER A 37 -35.23 12.55 14.64
N GLY A 38 -35.43 11.79 15.71
CA GLY A 38 -34.73 10.54 15.93
C GLY A 38 -35.64 9.45 16.49
N LEU A 39 -35.66 8.28 15.85
CA LEU A 39 -36.25 7.07 16.42
C LEU A 39 -35.26 6.46 17.41
N VAL A 40 -35.51 6.66 18.71
CA VAL A 40 -34.68 6.10 19.79
C VAL A 40 -35.39 4.88 20.36
N THR A 41 -34.63 3.81 20.55
CA THR A 41 -35.13 2.52 21.03
C THR A 41 -34.15 1.93 22.03
N VAL A 42 -34.66 1.12 22.96
CA VAL A 42 -33.86 0.34 23.90
C VAL A 42 -34.25 -1.11 23.69
N SER A 43 -33.30 -1.96 23.29
CA SER A 43 -33.54 -3.37 23.02
C SER A 43 -32.29 -4.19 23.36
N THR A 44 -32.49 -5.45 23.75
CA THR A 44 -31.42 -6.44 23.91
C THR A 44 -30.99 -7.08 22.58
N GLY A 45 -31.66 -6.73 21.47
CA GLY A 45 -31.36 -7.24 20.12
C GLY A 45 -31.47 -6.15 19.06
N TYR A 46 -31.96 -6.51 17.87
CA TYR A 46 -32.15 -5.54 16.79
C TYR A 46 -33.32 -4.60 17.11
N SER A 47 -33.02 -3.31 17.25
CA SER A 47 -34.02 -2.25 17.42
C SER A 47 -34.77 -1.91 16.14
N MET A 48 -34.08 -1.95 15.00
CA MET A 48 -34.62 -1.61 13.70
C MET A 48 -34.23 -2.67 12.67
N ARG A 49 -35.21 -3.10 11.86
CA ARG A 49 -34.98 -4.03 10.75
C ARG A 49 -35.78 -3.60 9.53
N LEU A 50 -35.08 -3.27 8.46
CA LEU A 50 -35.64 -3.10 7.12
C LEU A 50 -35.39 -4.39 6.34
N SER A 51 -36.45 -5.02 5.83
CA SER A 51 -36.34 -6.31 5.14
C SER A 51 -37.25 -6.34 3.93
N ASN A 52 -36.68 -6.51 2.74
CA ASN A 52 -37.45 -6.96 1.59
C ASN A 52 -37.62 -8.49 1.69
N LYS A 53 -38.87 -8.98 1.61
CA LYS A 53 -39.18 -10.42 1.60
C LYS A 53 -39.43 -10.95 0.19
N GLN A 54 -39.53 -10.07 -0.81
CA GLN A 54 -39.71 -10.45 -2.21
C GLN A 54 -38.48 -11.21 -2.71
N VAL A 55 -38.73 -12.29 -3.45
CA VAL A 55 -37.71 -13.07 -4.17
C VAL A 55 -37.80 -12.72 -5.65
N GLY A 56 -36.65 -12.63 -6.33
CA GLY A 56 -36.57 -12.34 -7.77
C GLY A 56 -36.34 -10.86 -8.09
N ASP A 57 -37.03 -9.96 -7.38
CA ASP A 57 -36.82 -8.52 -7.50
C ASP A 57 -36.04 -7.98 -6.29
N GLY A 58 -34.97 -7.23 -6.58
CA GLY A 58 -34.22 -6.52 -5.55
C GLY A 58 -35.10 -5.48 -4.83
N GLY A 59 -34.81 -5.24 -3.55
CA GLY A 59 -35.32 -4.07 -2.83
C GLY A 59 -34.14 -3.18 -2.44
N GLY A 60 -34.37 -1.87 -2.37
CA GLY A 60 -33.36 -0.90 -1.96
C GLY A 60 -33.75 -0.17 -0.69
N ALA A 61 -32.76 0.21 0.10
CA ALA A 61 -32.88 1.30 1.07
C ALA A 61 -32.02 2.45 0.54
N ILE A 62 -32.62 3.64 0.42
CA ILE A 62 -31.91 4.84 -0.03
C ILE A 62 -31.84 5.80 1.15
N TYR A 63 -30.61 6.14 1.55
CA TYR A 63 -30.33 7.21 2.49
C TYR A 63 -29.85 8.43 1.69
N GLY A 64 -30.80 9.26 1.24
CA GLY A 64 -30.50 10.46 0.46
C GLY A 64 -30.31 11.68 1.35
N CYS A 65 -29.24 12.43 1.14
CA CYS A 65 -29.05 13.74 1.77
C CYS A 65 -28.40 14.73 0.79
N ARG A 66 -28.50 16.03 1.11
CA ARG A 66 -27.92 17.14 0.34
C ARG A 66 -26.93 17.93 1.20
N SER A 67 -25.99 17.22 1.81
CA SER A 67 -24.94 17.84 2.64
C SER A 67 -23.92 18.56 1.77
N ALA A 68 -23.39 19.68 2.27
CA ALA A 68 -22.29 20.38 1.64
C ALA A 68 -20.94 19.69 1.95
N PRO A 69 -19.85 19.99 1.22
CA PRO A 69 -18.52 19.56 1.62
C PRO A 69 -18.18 20.06 3.02
N ASN A 70 -17.56 19.21 3.84
CA ASN A 70 -17.13 19.51 5.22
C ASN A 70 -18.27 19.84 6.21
N THR A 71 -19.52 19.46 5.91
CA THR A 71 -20.64 19.50 6.86
C THR A 71 -21.04 18.09 7.31
N GLU A 72 -22.16 17.95 8.02
CA GLU A 72 -22.63 16.67 8.57
C GLU A 72 -22.78 15.60 7.48
N SER A 73 -22.26 14.40 7.71
CA SER A 73 -22.33 13.31 6.75
C SER A 73 -23.78 12.83 6.53
N CYS A 74 -24.11 12.39 5.31
CA CYS A 74 -25.42 11.80 5.01
C CYS A 74 -25.74 10.55 5.84
N VAL A 75 -24.70 9.76 6.14
CA VAL A 75 -24.78 8.58 6.99
C VAL A 75 -23.60 8.64 7.94
N ASN A 76 -23.88 8.79 9.23
CA ASN A 76 -22.89 8.61 10.29
C ASN A 76 -23.22 7.36 11.09
N ALA A 77 -22.21 6.56 11.42
CA ALA A 77 -22.36 5.35 12.22
C ALA A 77 -21.35 5.35 13.35
N ASP A 78 -21.80 5.70 14.55
CA ASP A 78 -20.98 5.73 15.75
C ASP A 78 -21.25 4.48 16.59
N ASN A 79 -20.21 3.68 16.82
CA ASN A 79 -20.27 2.64 17.84
C ASN A 79 -19.77 3.20 19.17
N LEU A 80 -20.68 3.33 20.14
CA LEU A 80 -20.36 3.84 21.48
C LEU A 80 -19.69 2.79 22.39
N ASN A 81 -19.19 1.69 21.82
CA ASN A 81 -18.53 0.59 22.51
C ASN A 81 -17.49 -0.10 21.58
N THR A 82 -16.96 -1.27 21.96
CA THR A 82 -15.79 -1.92 21.34
C THR A 82 -16.08 -2.80 20.11
N GLY A 83 -17.33 -2.94 19.70
CA GLY A 83 -17.73 -3.76 18.55
C GLY A 83 -17.45 -3.16 17.15
N LEU A 84 -18.10 -3.73 16.13
CA LEU A 84 -18.05 -3.22 14.76
C LEU A 84 -19.02 -2.04 14.57
N GLY A 85 -18.57 -0.97 13.91
CA GLY A 85 -19.46 0.13 13.49
C GLY A 85 -20.40 -0.26 12.35
N PHE A 86 -19.96 -1.14 11.45
CA PHE A 86 -20.77 -1.69 10.36
C PHE A 86 -20.27 -3.08 9.93
N PHE A 87 -21.15 -3.85 9.30
CA PHE A 87 -20.82 -5.15 8.72
C PHE A 87 -21.74 -5.45 7.53
N PHE A 88 -21.14 -5.69 6.36
CA PHE A 88 -21.86 -6.11 5.17
C PHE A 88 -21.58 -7.58 4.89
N ARG A 89 -22.64 -8.36 4.63
CA ARG A 89 -22.52 -9.79 4.33
C ARG A 89 -23.49 -10.24 3.26
N THR A 90 -22.95 -10.89 2.25
CA THR A 90 -23.70 -11.68 1.28
C THR A 90 -23.66 -13.16 1.65
N ARG A 91 -24.81 -13.83 1.64
CA ARG A 91 -24.87 -15.27 1.99
C ARG A 91 -24.57 -16.20 0.81
N LYS A 92 -24.87 -15.78 -0.42
CA LYS A 92 -24.80 -16.62 -1.63
C LYS A 92 -24.12 -15.94 -2.83
N GLY A 93 -23.76 -14.66 -2.71
CA GLY A 93 -23.19 -13.87 -3.79
C GLY A 93 -21.73 -13.49 -3.49
N ASN A 94 -20.93 -13.36 -4.55
CA ASN A 94 -19.50 -13.07 -4.46
C ASN A 94 -19.19 -11.58 -4.34
N THR A 95 -20.17 -10.70 -4.54
CA THR A 95 -20.02 -9.25 -4.46
C THR A 95 -20.80 -8.71 -3.27
N ALA A 96 -20.10 -8.22 -2.25
CA ALA A 96 -20.74 -7.65 -1.06
C ALA A 96 -21.24 -6.21 -1.26
N GLY A 97 -20.60 -5.44 -2.14
CA GLY A 97 -20.97 -4.05 -2.44
C GLY A 97 -20.12 -3.44 -3.55
N ARG A 98 -20.52 -2.22 -3.96
CA ARG A 98 -19.78 -1.35 -4.90
C ARG A 98 -19.78 0.07 -4.33
N ILE A 99 -18.63 0.72 -4.31
CA ILE A 99 -18.49 2.12 -3.91
C ILE A 99 -18.08 2.92 -5.14
N GLU A 100 -18.87 3.93 -5.48
CA GLU A 100 -18.63 4.78 -6.64
C GLU A 100 -18.56 6.23 -6.22
N ALA A 101 -17.56 6.93 -6.74
CA ALA A 101 -17.38 8.35 -6.51
C ALA A 101 -17.24 9.07 -7.86
N ALA A 102 -17.95 10.18 -8.01
CA ALA A 102 -18.00 10.93 -9.26
C ALA A 102 -16.65 11.59 -9.64
N GLY A 103 -15.71 11.70 -8.69
CA GLY A 103 -14.41 12.36 -8.89
C GLY A 103 -13.37 11.55 -9.69
N GLY A 104 -13.74 10.39 -10.23
CA GLY A 104 -12.85 9.55 -11.05
C GLY A 104 -11.58 9.12 -10.30
N VAL A 105 -10.43 9.20 -10.97
CA VAL A 105 -9.12 8.75 -10.42
C VAL A 105 -8.66 9.53 -9.19
N ASN A 106 -9.18 10.74 -8.98
CA ASN A 106 -8.82 11.57 -7.83
C ASN A 106 -9.77 11.37 -6.63
N ALA A 107 -10.83 10.57 -6.80
CA ALA A 107 -11.76 10.30 -5.72
C ALA A 107 -11.15 9.38 -4.67
N LYS A 108 -11.53 9.59 -3.41
CA LYS A 108 -11.07 8.81 -2.27
C LYS A 108 -12.24 7.98 -1.74
N PRO A 109 -12.42 6.72 -2.17
CA PRO A 109 -13.56 5.89 -1.73
C PRO A 109 -13.46 5.53 -0.24
N PHE A 110 -12.23 5.52 0.29
CA PHE A 110 -11.96 5.35 1.71
C PHE A 110 -10.99 6.43 2.17
N THR A 111 -11.24 7.00 3.35
CA THR A 111 -10.30 7.83 4.07
C THR A 111 -10.24 7.31 5.50
N THR A 112 -9.06 7.31 6.11
CA THR A 112 -8.86 6.83 7.48
C THR A 112 -7.77 7.66 8.15
N ASN A 113 -7.93 7.89 9.45
CA ASN A 113 -6.88 8.44 10.32
C ASN A 113 -6.08 7.34 11.04
N ALA A 114 -6.46 6.06 10.86
CA ALA A 114 -5.79 4.95 11.50
C ALA A 114 -4.45 4.64 10.82
N THR A 115 -3.46 4.24 11.63
CA THR A 115 -2.11 3.84 11.17
C THR A 115 -1.93 2.32 11.06
N GLY A 116 -2.98 1.54 11.36
CA GLY A 116 -2.97 0.09 11.26
C GLY A 116 -3.03 -0.43 9.82
N VAL A 117 -2.73 -1.72 9.64
CA VAL A 117 -2.74 -2.38 8.33
C VAL A 117 -4.17 -2.66 7.85
N ALA A 118 -4.50 -2.24 6.64
CA ALA A 118 -5.71 -2.66 5.94
C ALA A 118 -5.46 -3.99 5.22
N THR A 119 -6.02 -5.08 5.74
CA THR A 119 -5.90 -6.42 5.14
C THR A 119 -7.05 -6.73 4.19
N GLY A 120 -6.80 -7.55 3.16
CA GLY A 120 -7.84 -8.06 2.26
C GLY A 120 -8.25 -7.12 1.12
N LEU A 121 -7.58 -5.98 0.98
CA LEU A 121 -7.64 -5.16 -0.23
C LEU A 121 -6.61 -5.71 -1.23
N ASN A 122 -7.07 -6.20 -2.39
CA ASN A 122 -6.19 -6.53 -3.50
C ASN A 122 -6.24 -5.37 -4.49
N ALA A 123 -5.14 -4.64 -4.63
CA ALA A 123 -5.05 -3.51 -5.53
C ALA A 123 -4.31 -3.95 -6.80
N ASP A 124 -5.00 -3.88 -7.94
CA ASP A 124 -4.36 -4.09 -9.25
C ASP A 124 -3.34 -2.98 -9.56
N GLN A 125 -3.55 -1.79 -8.97
CA GLN A 125 -2.64 -0.65 -9.00
C GLN A 125 -2.50 -0.03 -7.61
N VAL A 126 -1.27 0.27 -7.18
CA VAL A 126 -0.96 1.08 -6.00
C VAL A 126 -0.34 2.37 -6.49
N ASP A 127 -0.89 3.52 -6.11
CA ASP A 127 -0.44 4.86 -6.54
C ASP A 127 -0.35 5.03 -8.07
N GLY A 128 -1.27 4.40 -8.80
CA GLY A 128 -1.30 4.42 -10.26
C GLY A 128 -0.27 3.50 -10.93
N GLN A 129 0.51 2.74 -10.16
CA GLN A 129 1.44 1.73 -10.65
C GLN A 129 0.82 0.33 -10.56
N GLY A 130 0.80 -0.39 -11.68
CA GLY A 130 0.35 -1.78 -11.73
C GLY A 130 1.29 -2.74 -10.99
N ALA A 131 0.79 -3.92 -10.62
CA ALA A 131 1.61 -4.95 -9.97
C ALA A 131 2.90 -5.31 -10.75
N ALA A 132 2.87 -5.28 -12.09
CA ALA A 132 4.05 -5.49 -12.92
C ALA A 132 5.05 -4.32 -12.87
N GLU A 133 4.56 -3.09 -12.77
CA GLU A 133 5.39 -1.88 -12.66
C GLU A 133 6.03 -1.79 -11.27
N LEU A 134 5.30 -2.18 -10.23
CA LEU A 134 5.84 -2.35 -8.87
C LEU A 134 6.86 -3.48 -8.82
N ALA A 135 6.57 -4.64 -9.43
CA ALA A 135 7.52 -5.73 -9.48
C ALA A 135 8.78 -5.36 -10.28
N GLN A 136 8.66 -4.54 -11.34
CA GLN A 136 9.79 -4.03 -12.09
C GLN A 136 10.58 -2.98 -11.30
N SER A 137 9.92 -2.03 -10.62
CA SER A 137 10.63 -1.05 -9.78
C SER A 137 11.40 -1.74 -8.64
N THR A 138 10.87 -2.85 -8.11
CA THR A 138 11.50 -3.65 -7.06
C THR A 138 12.58 -4.60 -7.59
N ARG A 139 12.40 -5.22 -8.78
CA ARG A 139 13.38 -6.15 -9.38
C ARG A 139 14.51 -5.45 -10.13
N ALA A 140 14.27 -4.24 -10.63
CA ALA A 140 15.25 -3.48 -11.39
C ALA A 140 16.08 -2.52 -10.53
N GLY A 141 16.10 -2.63 -9.19
CA GLY A 141 16.82 -1.69 -8.31
C GLY A 141 16.73 -0.24 -8.81
N GLY A 142 15.51 0.16 -9.22
CA GLY A 142 15.25 1.00 -10.42
C GLY A 142 15.70 2.45 -10.38
N ASN A 143 16.47 2.86 -9.38
CA ASN A 143 16.97 4.22 -9.21
C ASN A 143 18.49 4.23 -9.07
N CYS A 144 19.19 3.56 -9.99
CA CYS A 144 20.61 3.80 -10.12
C CYS A 144 20.83 5.30 -10.43
N PRO A 145 21.67 6.03 -9.66
CA PRO A 145 21.95 7.42 -9.92
C PRO A 145 22.40 7.65 -11.37
N THR A 146 22.11 8.82 -11.93
CA THR A 146 22.56 9.17 -13.29
C THR A 146 24.06 8.90 -13.46
N GLY A 147 24.42 8.21 -14.53
CA GLY A 147 25.80 7.78 -14.79
C GLY A 147 26.19 6.44 -14.16
N THR A 148 25.23 5.70 -13.60
CA THR A 148 25.43 4.31 -13.13
C THR A 148 24.46 3.36 -13.82
N ALA A 149 24.82 2.07 -13.87
CA ALA A 149 24.05 0.98 -14.46
C ALA A 149 23.74 -0.07 -13.40
N ASN A 150 22.52 -0.61 -13.43
CA ASN A 150 22.13 -1.72 -12.57
C ASN A 150 22.79 -3.01 -13.05
N THR A 151 23.51 -3.68 -12.16
CA THR A 151 24.23 -4.93 -12.45
C THR A 151 23.34 -6.18 -12.42
N GLY A 152 22.08 -6.06 -12.01
CA GLY A 152 21.16 -7.18 -11.77
C GLY A 152 21.39 -7.90 -10.44
N VAL A 153 22.42 -7.50 -9.67
CA VAL A 153 22.74 -8.07 -8.34
C VAL A 153 22.45 -7.10 -7.19
N GLY A 154 21.63 -6.07 -7.45
CA GLY A 154 21.20 -5.11 -6.44
C GLY A 154 22.18 -3.96 -6.19
N SER A 155 23.13 -3.73 -7.10
CA SER A 155 24.08 -2.62 -7.01
C SER A 155 24.17 -1.81 -8.29
N CYS A 156 24.60 -0.55 -8.16
CA CYS A 156 24.72 0.41 -9.25
C CYS A 156 26.20 0.74 -9.50
N VAL A 157 26.73 0.27 -10.63
CA VAL A 157 28.14 0.48 -11.04
C VAL A 157 28.20 1.68 -11.99
N GLU A 158 29.19 2.56 -11.85
CA GLU A 158 29.41 3.67 -12.79
C GLU A 158 29.53 3.20 -14.25
N SER A 159 28.83 3.86 -15.18
CA SER A 159 28.83 3.47 -16.61
C SER A 159 30.10 3.89 -17.34
N THR A 160 30.88 4.83 -16.81
CA THR A 160 32.17 5.27 -17.35
C THR A 160 33.28 5.03 -16.32
N PRO A 161 34.42 4.44 -16.70
CA PRO A 161 35.51 4.23 -15.76
C PRO A 161 36.20 5.56 -15.46
N ARG A 162 36.64 5.71 -14.22
CA ARG A 162 37.46 6.83 -13.77
C ARG A 162 38.92 6.64 -14.22
N PRO A 163 39.71 7.72 -14.29
CA PRO A 163 41.13 7.64 -14.63
C PRO A 163 41.91 6.71 -13.70
N ALA A 164 43.02 6.18 -14.20
CA ALA A 164 43.82 5.21 -13.45
C ALA A 164 44.35 5.79 -12.13
N ALA A 165 44.20 5.03 -11.05
CA ALA A 165 44.76 5.34 -9.73
C ALA A 165 45.23 4.07 -9.03
N ALA A 166 46.16 4.18 -8.10
CA ALA A 166 46.49 3.07 -7.20
C ALA A 166 45.31 2.79 -6.26
N PHE A 167 45.23 1.58 -5.71
CA PHE A 167 44.09 1.11 -4.91
C PHE A 167 43.65 2.08 -3.81
N ALA A 168 44.59 2.58 -3.02
CA ALA A 168 44.28 3.51 -1.93
C ALA A 168 43.64 4.81 -2.43
N GLY A 169 44.13 5.35 -3.56
CA GLY A 169 43.56 6.54 -4.18
C GLY A 169 42.18 6.28 -4.77
N ALA A 170 42.00 5.15 -5.44
CA ALA A 170 40.71 4.74 -5.99
C ALA A 170 39.65 4.55 -4.90
N ALA A 171 40.00 3.86 -3.81
CA ALA A 171 39.14 3.66 -2.65
C ALA A 171 38.77 4.99 -1.97
N GLN A 172 39.72 5.92 -1.82
CA GLN A 172 39.47 7.25 -1.27
C GLN A 172 38.51 8.05 -2.16
N VAL A 173 38.67 8.00 -3.48
CA VAL A 173 37.79 8.70 -4.44
C VAL A 173 36.37 8.16 -4.37
N CYS A 174 36.19 6.84 -4.30
CA CYS A 174 34.86 6.25 -4.14
C CYS A 174 34.26 6.58 -2.76
N GLY A 175 35.04 6.48 -1.69
CA GLY A 175 34.59 6.82 -0.33
C GLY A 175 34.14 8.27 -0.19
N ALA A 176 34.84 9.22 -0.82
CA ALA A 176 34.43 10.63 -0.85
C ALA A 176 33.08 10.87 -1.55
N ALA A 177 32.66 9.95 -2.42
CA ALA A 177 31.36 9.96 -3.09
C ALA A 177 30.29 9.12 -2.35
N ASN A 178 30.57 8.64 -1.13
CA ASN A 178 29.75 7.65 -0.40
C ASN A 178 29.51 6.37 -1.22
N ARG A 179 30.56 5.88 -1.88
CA ARG A 179 30.55 4.66 -2.71
C ARG A 179 31.74 3.78 -2.34
N ARG A 180 31.73 2.53 -2.79
CA ARG A 180 32.87 1.61 -2.67
C ARG A 180 33.45 1.22 -4.02
N LEU A 181 34.63 0.62 -4.03
CA LEU A 181 35.13 -0.09 -5.20
C LEU A 181 34.25 -1.34 -5.44
N PRO A 182 34.06 -1.78 -6.69
CA PRO A 182 33.22 -2.91 -7.01
C PRO A 182 33.82 -4.23 -6.50
N LEU A 183 32.95 -5.19 -6.19
CA LEU A 183 33.30 -6.60 -6.10
C LEU A 183 33.63 -7.14 -7.50
N VAL A 184 34.39 -8.24 -7.52
CA VAL A 184 34.63 -9.02 -8.75
C VAL A 184 33.32 -9.43 -9.41
N SER A 185 32.36 -9.92 -8.64
CA SER A 185 31.04 -10.34 -9.13
C SER A 185 30.25 -9.19 -9.75
N GLU A 186 30.42 -7.97 -9.24
CA GLU A 186 29.69 -6.79 -9.73
C GLU A 186 30.24 -6.29 -11.06
N LEU A 187 31.55 -6.31 -11.28
CA LEU A 187 32.11 -5.99 -12.59
C LEU A 187 31.75 -7.04 -13.64
N ILE A 188 31.74 -8.33 -13.26
CA ILE A 188 31.28 -9.41 -14.15
C ILE A 188 29.81 -9.22 -14.50
N ALA A 189 28.97 -8.89 -13.52
CA ALA A 189 27.55 -8.64 -13.72
C ALA A 189 27.29 -7.36 -14.53
N ALA A 190 28.06 -6.28 -14.29
CA ALA A 190 28.02 -5.05 -15.08
C ALA A 190 28.33 -5.33 -16.56
N ARG A 191 29.34 -6.17 -16.83
CA ARG A 191 29.65 -6.62 -18.20
C ARG A 191 28.50 -7.40 -18.82
N ALA A 192 27.89 -8.32 -18.08
CA ALA A 192 26.71 -9.07 -18.54
C ALA A 192 25.51 -8.14 -18.82
N ALA A 193 25.41 -7.02 -18.10
CA ALA A 193 24.44 -5.95 -18.32
C ALA A 193 24.83 -4.96 -19.45
N GLY A 194 25.91 -5.22 -20.18
CA GLY A 194 26.34 -4.42 -21.33
C GLY A 194 27.26 -3.23 -21.01
N VAL A 195 27.75 -3.10 -19.78
CA VAL A 195 28.75 -2.09 -19.42
C VAL A 195 30.12 -2.51 -19.98
N ALA A 196 30.71 -1.67 -20.82
CA ALA A 196 32.06 -1.89 -21.32
C ALA A 196 33.09 -1.65 -20.22
N LEU A 197 33.88 -2.68 -19.88
CA LEU A 197 34.98 -2.60 -18.94
C LEU A 197 36.28 -2.18 -19.63
N ALA A 198 37.15 -1.47 -18.92
CA ALA A 198 38.52 -1.19 -19.34
C ALA A 198 39.39 -2.48 -19.30
N ASP A 199 40.59 -2.42 -19.89
CA ASP A 199 41.50 -3.58 -19.95
C ASP A 199 42.04 -4.03 -18.59
N SER A 200 41.89 -3.21 -17.55
CA SER A 200 42.18 -3.55 -16.16
C SER A 200 41.43 -2.60 -15.24
N GLU A 201 40.36 -3.05 -14.58
CA GLU A 201 39.60 -2.27 -13.61
C GLU A 201 39.78 -2.81 -12.19
N LEU A 202 40.17 -1.95 -11.24
CA LEU A 202 40.36 -2.33 -9.84
C LEU A 202 39.05 -2.76 -9.18
N THR A 203 39.14 -3.76 -8.32
CA THR A 203 38.07 -4.20 -7.41
C THR A 203 38.43 -3.91 -5.96
N GLU A 204 37.49 -4.11 -5.03
CA GLU A 204 37.76 -4.04 -3.60
C GLU A 204 38.51 -5.26 -3.03
N SER A 205 38.77 -6.28 -3.85
CA SER A 205 39.40 -7.53 -3.40
C SER A 205 40.93 -7.37 -3.27
N VAL A 206 41.39 -7.17 -2.04
CA VAL A 206 42.82 -7.15 -1.69
C VAL A 206 43.22 -8.47 -1.04
N TYR A 207 44.37 -9.03 -1.42
CA TYR A 207 44.91 -10.24 -0.81
C TYR A 207 46.43 -10.17 -0.71
N GLN A 208 47.00 -11.03 0.14
CA GLN A 208 48.44 -11.10 0.36
C GLN A 208 49.05 -12.23 -0.48
N ASN A 209 50.08 -11.91 -1.25
CA ASN A 209 50.88 -12.86 -2.04
C ASN A 209 52.33 -12.82 -1.52
N GLY A 210 52.66 -13.74 -0.61
CA GLY A 210 53.93 -13.71 0.11
C GLY A 210 54.09 -12.46 0.97
N ALA A 211 55.11 -11.64 0.68
CA ALA A 211 55.35 -10.38 1.37
C ALA A 211 54.66 -9.16 0.72
N ALA A 212 54.02 -9.35 -0.44
CA ALA A 212 53.36 -8.29 -1.19
C ALA A 212 51.84 -8.31 -1.00
N PHE A 213 51.21 -7.14 -1.09
CA PHE A 213 49.76 -7.03 -1.24
C PHE A 213 49.41 -6.82 -2.71
N GLU A 214 48.42 -7.56 -3.16
CA GLU A 214 47.86 -7.50 -4.52
C GLU A 214 46.38 -7.20 -4.46
N VAL A 215 45.86 -6.68 -5.56
CA VAL A 215 44.45 -6.38 -5.77
C VAL A 215 43.99 -7.15 -6.99
N THR A 216 42.77 -7.69 -6.95
CA THR A 216 42.16 -8.25 -8.14
C THR A 216 41.69 -7.13 -9.07
N ALA A 217 42.16 -7.14 -10.31
CA ALA A 217 41.62 -6.32 -11.39
C ALA A 217 40.85 -7.18 -12.38
N ILE A 218 39.83 -6.63 -13.02
CA ILE A 218 39.02 -7.31 -14.05
C ILE A 218 39.32 -6.67 -15.40
N ASN A 219 39.67 -7.47 -16.41
CA ASN A 219 39.89 -6.94 -17.76
C ASN A 219 38.60 -6.83 -18.57
N SER A 220 38.71 -6.30 -19.80
CA SER A 220 37.60 -6.09 -20.73
C SER A 220 36.87 -7.38 -21.12
N ALA A 221 37.54 -8.54 -21.01
CA ALA A 221 36.96 -9.86 -21.21
C ALA A 221 36.24 -10.42 -19.96
N GLY A 222 36.33 -9.75 -18.80
CA GLY A 222 35.78 -10.21 -17.53
C GLY A 222 36.69 -11.20 -16.77
N ASN A 223 37.94 -11.36 -17.20
CA ASN A 223 38.88 -12.26 -16.54
C ASN A 223 39.58 -11.54 -15.36
N PRO A 224 39.67 -12.16 -14.19
CA PRO A 224 40.42 -11.61 -13.06
C PRO A 224 41.93 -11.73 -13.28
N ALA A 225 42.66 -10.71 -12.83
CA ALA A 225 44.11 -10.66 -12.82
C ALA A 225 44.63 -10.08 -11.50
N ALA A 226 45.77 -10.60 -11.04
CA ALA A 226 46.52 -10.10 -9.91
C ALA A 226 47.31 -8.84 -10.31
N VAL A 227 47.14 -7.73 -9.59
CA VAL A 227 48.00 -6.54 -9.78
C VAL A 227 48.60 -6.09 -8.44
N PRO A 228 49.89 -5.69 -8.38
CA PRO A 228 50.46 -5.11 -7.17
C PRO A 228 49.63 -3.91 -6.68
N ILE A 229 49.42 -3.77 -5.37
CA ILE A 229 48.52 -2.74 -4.79
C ILE A 229 48.86 -1.28 -5.16
N GLY A 230 50.11 -1.01 -5.52
CA GLY A 230 50.59 0.30 -6.00
C GLY A 230 50.38 0.56 -7.49
N THR A 231 49.92 -0.43 -8.26
CA THR A 231 49.69 -0.32 -9.70
C THR A 231 48.50 0.58 -9.96
N ALA A 232 48.70 1.63 -10.76
CA ALA A 232 47.60 2.48 -11.19
C ALA A 232 46.80 1.79 -12.30
N ALA A 233 45.50 1.62 -12.09
CA ALA A 233 44.58 1.08 -13.09
C ALA A 233 43.25 1.84 -13.03
N PRO A 234 42.50 1.91 -14.16
CA PRO A 234 41.13 2.42 -14.18
C PRO A 234 40.27 1.79 -13.07
N PHE A 235 39.23 2.50 -12.64
CA PHE A 235 38.32 1.99 -11.62
C PHE A 235 36.92 2.60 -11.76
N ARG A 236 35.95 2.01 -11.09
CA ARG A 236 34.59 2.53 -10.97
C ARG A 236 34.19 2.52 -9.51
N CYS A 237 33.16 3.29 -9.20
CA CYS A 237 32.53 3.23 -7.89
C CYS A 237 31.16 2.54 -7.99
N VAL A 238 30.76 1.91 -6.88
CA VAL A 238 29.48 1.23 -6.71
C VAL A 238 28.70 1.86 -5.57
N SER A 239 27.40 2.08 -5.79
CA SER A 239 26.44 2.36 -4.72
C SER A 239 25.49 1.18 -4.54
N ASP A 240 25.23 0.85 -3.28
CA ASP A 240 24.18 -0.08 -2.85
C ASP A 240 22.83 0.63 -2.74
#